data_AF-A0A7C5Y9Q7-F1
#
_entry.id   AF-A0A7C5Y9Q7-F1
#
_cell.length_a   1.000
_cell.length_b   1.000
_cell.length_c   1.000
_cell.angle_alpha   90.00
_cell.angle_beta   90.00
_cell.angle_gamma   90.00
#
_symmetry.space_group_name_H-M   'P 1'
#
loop_
_entity.id
_entity.type
_entity.pdbx_description
1 polymer ?
#
loop_
_entity_poly.entity_id
_entity_poly.type
_entity_poly.pdbx_seq_one_letter_code
_entity_poly.pdbx_strand_id
1 'polypeptide(L)'
;STDGIIVDGVSVDNLLTGIVNPQTPVICIEQDSEKYDSVIVDNYYGGIIAGDYFSDLDMEIFVVTHRKTHELESTVFDERLEGFQESLERKGRSIDKIYYVPLDWESTFEVARRIFSRFKKCAIFTTTDYLAVPIIEVARTMGLKVGTDVRVCGFDDLPIAQILEITTVKQPIYEMGKLAAELLIKRINGKLGDKVKKYVLKPEIVIRST
;
A
#
# COMPACT_ATOMS: atom_id res chain seq x y z
N SER A 1 17.24 28.49 -2.35
CA SER A 1 18.20 27.38 -2.18
C SER A 1 17.74 26.55 -1.00
N THR A 2 17.99 25.23 -1.04
CA THR A 2 17.76 24.30 0.08
C THR A 2 19.04 23.49 0.30
N ASP A 3 19.28 23.05 1.53
CA ASP A 3 20.44 22.22 1.86
C ASP A 3 20.21 20.73 1.55
N GLY A 4 18.95 20.33 1.34
CA GLY A 4 18.58 18.96 1.04
C GLY A 4 17.11 18.83 0.65
N ILE A 5 16.74 17.68 0.10
CA ILE A 5 15.38 17.38 -0.39
C ILE A 5 14.97 15.98 0.07
N ILE A 6 13.74 15.85 0.53
CA ILE A 6 13.04 14.56 0.65
C ILE A 6 11.97 14.55 -0.44
N VAL A 7 11.93 13.48 -1.23
CA VAL A 7 10.90 13.27 -2.24
C VAL A 7 10.12 12.01 -1.90
N ASP A 8 8.80 12.08 -2.02
CA ASP A 8 7.89 10.99 -1.67
C ASP A 8 7.01 10.62 -2.86
N GLY A 9 6.83 9.32 -3.09
CA GLY A 9 5.85 8.78 -4.03
C GLY A 9 6.09 9.01 -5.53
N VAL A 10 7.27 9.51 -5.95
CA VAL A 10 7.57 9.77 -7.37
C VAL A 10 8.98 9.37 -7.78
N SER A 11 9.11 8.90 -9.04
CA SER A 11 10.39 8.52 -9.61
C SER A 11 11.23 9.77 -9.86
N VAL A 12 12.34 9.90 -9.14
CA VAL A 12 13.16 11.12 -9.18
C VAL A 12 14.32 11.06 -10.17
N ASP A 13 14.69 9.87 -10.66
CA ASP A 13 15.92 9.66 -11.42
C ASP A 13 15.97 10.53 -12.68
N ASN A 14 14.82 10.77 -13.30
CA ASN A 14 14.69 11.66 -14.46
C ASN A 14 14.04 13.01 -14.12
N LEU A 15 13.21 13.07 -13.07
CA LEU A 15 12.45 14.27 -12.70
C LEU A 15 13.36 15.40 -12.19
N LEU A 16 14.36 15.08 -11.36
CA LEU A 16 15.18 16.11 -10.70
C LEU A 16 16.34 16.60 -11.58
N THR A 17 16.60 15.92 -12.70
CA THR A 17 17.70 16.25 -13.62
C THR A 17 17.48 17.66 -14.20
N GLY A 18 18.42 18.58 -13.92
CA GLY A 18 18.35 19.97 -14.39
C GLY A 18 17.46 20.90 -13.56
N ILE A 19 16.73 20.38 -12.57
CA ILE A 19 15.91 21.18 -11.63
C ILE A 19 16.68 21.43 -10.33
N VAL A 20 17.35 20.40 -9.82
CA VAL A 20 18.06 20.44 -8.54
C VAL A 20 19.57 20.53 -8.79
N ASN A 21 20.29 21.30 -7.96
CA ASN A 21 21.76 21.30 -8.01
C ASN A 21 22.27 19.87 -7.75
N PRO A 22 23.12 19.29 -8.63
CA PRO A 22 23.62 17.91 -8.49
C PRO A 22 24.30 17.57 -7.16
N GLN A 23 24.77 18.58 -6.42
CA GLN A 23 25.39 18.41 -5.10
C GLN A 23 24.37 18.43 -3.95
N THR A 24 23.10 18.72 -4.21
CA THR A 24 22.05 18.74 -3.18
C THR A 24 21.72 17.30 -2.79
N PRO A 25 21.87 16.90 -1.52
CA PRO A 25 21.40 15.62 -1.05
C PRO A 25 19.90 15.43 -1.28
N VAL A 26 19.54 14.25 -1.77
CA VAL A 26 18.14 13.83 -1.95
C VAL A 26 17.96 12.48 -1.26
N ILE A 27 16.85 12.32 -0.56
CA ILE A 27 16.37 11.03 -0.04
C ILE A 27 14.99 10.76 -0.64
N CYS A 28 14.78 9.55 -1.15
CA CYS A 28 13.50 9.11 -1.69
C CYS A 28 12.72 8.31 -0.65
N ILE A 29 11.40 8.49 -0.61
CA ILE A 29 10.46 7.70 0.18
C ILE A 29 9.48 7.01 -0.78
N GLU A 30 9.08 5.78 -0.43
CA GLU A 30 8.19 4.88 -1.21
C GLU A 30 8.73 4.38 -2.55
N GLN A 31 9.70 5.08 -3.14
CA GLN A 31 10.27 4.72 -4.42
C GLN A 31 11.78 4.52 -4.35
N ASP A 32 12.25 3.47 -5.02
CA ASP A 32 13.68 3.19 -5.15
C ASP A 32 14.32 4.11 -6.19
N SER A 33 15.63 4.34 -6.05
CA SER A 33 16.41 5.21 -6.93
C SER A 33 17.82 4.65 -7.11
N GLU A 34 18.33 4.71 -8.33
CA GLU A 34 19.72 4.37 -8.60
C GLU A 34 20.69 5.51 -8.22
N LYS A 35 20.16 6.73 -8.04
CA LYS A 35 20.93 7.96 -7.84
C LYS A 35 20.92 8.47 -6.40
N TYR A 36 19.92 8.10 -5.61
CA TYR A 36 19.67 8.67 -4.29
C TYR A 36 19.31 7.59 -3.28
N ASP A 37 19.67 7.80 -2.00
CA ASP A 37 19.25 6.88 -0.95
C ASP A 37 17.72 6.80 -0.90
N SER A 38 17.17 5.61 -0.69
CA SER A 38 15.73 5.34 -0.68
C SER A 38 15.30 4.68 0.63
N VAL A 39 14.15 5.08 1.16
CA VAL A 39 13.49 4.47 2.31
C VAL A 39 12.12 3.97 1.86
N ILE A 40 11.97 2.65 1.76
CA ILE A 40 10.77 2.02 1.21
C ILE A 40 10.18 1.00 2.18
N VAL A 41 8.93 0.60 1.92
CA VAL A 41 8.29 -0.54 2.58
C VAL A 41 8.39 -1.77 1.71
N ASP A 42 8.53 -2.94 2.34
CA ASP A 42 8.38 -4.23 1.69
C ASP A 42 6.90 -4.51 1.36
N ASN A 43 6.41 -3.90 0.27
CA ASN A 43 5.01 -4.04 -0.18
C ASN A 43 4.65 -5.49 -0.52
N TYR A 44 5.59 -6.22 -1.12
CA TYR A 44 5.42 -7.63 -1.44
C TYR A 44 5.19 -8.45 -0.17
N TYR A 45 6.06 -8.30 0.84
CA TYR A 45 5.85 -8.93 2.14
C TYR A 45 4.54 -8.47 2.80
N GLY A 46 4.16 -7.19 2.65
CA GLY A 46 2.87 -6.68 3.08
C GLY A 46 1.69 -7.43 2.43
N GLY A 47 1.79 -7.73 1.14
CA GLY A 47 0.85 -8.60 0.44
C GLY A 47 0.81 -10.01 1.04
N ILE A 48 1.97 -10.62 1.28
CA ILE A 48 2.09 -11.97 1.86
C ILE A 48 1.38 -12.07 3.21
N ILE A 49 1.60 -11.12 4.13
CA ILE A 49 0.96 -11.16 5.45
C ILE A 49 -0.56 -10.92 5.38
N ALA A 50 -1.05 -10.13 4.41
CA ALA A 50 -2.48 -10.01 4.15
C ALA A 50 -3.05 -11.31 3.57
N GLY A 51 -2.36 -11.96 2.63
CA GLY A 51 -2.76 -13.24 2.07
C GLY A 51 -2.80 -14.33 3.14
N ASP A 52 -1.84 -14.33 4.06
CA ASP A 52 -1.76 -15.27 5.16
C ASP A 52 -2.94 -15.14 6.11
N TYR A 53 -3.45 -13.92 6.30
CA TYR A 53 -4.66 -13.66 7.06
C TYR A 53 -5.92 -14.12 6.30
N PHE A 54 -5.97 -13.98 4.98
CA PHE A 54 -7.12 -14.37 4.16
C PHE A 54 -7.24 -15.88 3.96
N SER A 55 -6.11 -16.59 3.92
CA SER A 55 -6.11 -18.04 3.69
C SER A 55 -6.92 -18.82 4.72
N ASP A 56 -7.04 -18.25 5.92
CA ASP A 56 -7.73 -18.86 7.06
C ASP A 56 -9.25 -18.57 7.04
N LEU A 57 -9.72 -17.73 6.11
CA LEU A 57 -11.13 -17.37 5.95
C LEU A 57 -11.83 -18.32 4.97
N ASP A 58 -12.85 -19.06 5.41
CA ASP A 58 -13.66 -19.93 4.53
C ASP A 58 -14.76 -19.13 3.80
N MET A 59 -14.34 -18.29 2.85
CA MET A 59 -15.16 -17.35 2.08
C MET A 59 -14.52 -17.10 0.69
N GLU A 60 -15.32 -16.66 -0.28
CA GLU A 60 -14.84 -16.15 -1.57
C GLU A 60 -13.98 -14.90 -1.39
N ILE A 61 -12.86 -14.83 -2.11
CA ILE A 61 -11.83 -13.79 -1.96
C ILE A 61 -11.82 -12.89 -3.20
N PHE A 62 -12.07 -11.61 -2.99
CA PHE A 62 -11.95 -10.58 -4.02
C PHE A 62 -10.80 -9.64 -3.71
N VAL A 63 -10.21 -9.07 -4.76
CA VAL A 63 -9.25 -7.97 -4.63
C VAL A 63 -9.80 -6.74 -5.33
N VAL A 64 -9.70 -5.57 -4.68
CA VAL A 64 -9.91 -4.27 -5.33
C VAL A 64 -8.61 -3.47 -5.24
N THR A 65 -8.01 -3.16 -6.38
CA THR A 65 -6.69 -2.53 -6.45
C THR A 65 -6.64 -1.46 -7.53
N HIS A 66 -5.64 -0.59 -7.43
CA HIS A 66 -5.18 0.20 -8.57
C HIS A 66 -4.12 -0.58 -9.37
N ARG A 67 -3.97 -0.25 -10.65
CA ARG A 67 -2.86 -0.70 -11.49
C ARG A 67 -2.23 0.51 -12.12
N LYS A 68 -0.90 0.54 -12.11
CA LYS A 68 -0.09 1.56 -12.74
C LYS A 68 -0.57 1.89 -14.16
N THR A 69 -0.86 3.17 -14.41
CA THR A 69 -1.33 3.69 -15.70
C THR A 69 -0.29 4.54 -16.43
N HIS A 70 0.70 5.07 -15.70
CA HIS A 70 1.77 5.91 -16.26
C HIS A 70 3.14 5.56 -15.67
N GLU A 71 4.23 5.77 -16.42
CA GLU A 71 5.59 5.35 -16.04
C GLU A 71 6.09 5.91 -14.70
N LEU A 72 5.65 7.12 -14.34
CA LEU A 72 6.05 7.82 -13.11
C LEU A 72 5.36 7.31 -11.85
N GLU A 73 4.25 6.57 -11.98
CA GLU A 73 3.53 6.02 -10.83
C GLU A 73 4.31 4.86 -10.19
N SER A 74 4.15 4.73 -8.88
CA SER A 74 4.77 3.66 -8.09
C SER A 74 4.16 2.28 -8.41
N THR A 75 4.97 1.23 -8.25
CA THR A 75 4.57 -0.18 -8.40
C THR A 75 3.98 -0.78 -7.12
N VAL A 76 3.82 0.01 -6.05
CA VAL A 76 3.40 -0.48 -4.73
C VAL A 76 2.15 -1.36 -4.77
N PHE A 77 1.14 -1.00 -5.56
CA PHE A 77 -0.12 -1.75 -5.63
C PHE A 77 0.05 -3.12 -6.29
N ASP A 78 0.89 -3.21 -7.33
CA ASP A 78 1.18 -4.46 -8.02
C ASP A 78 1.98 -5.39 -7.09
N GLU A 79 2.99 -4.88 -6.38
CA GLU A 79 3.77 -5.64 -5.39
C GLU A 79 2.89 -6.20 -4.26
N ARG A 80 1.95 -5.40 -3.72
CA ARG A 80 0.98 -5.82 -2.70
C ARG A 80 0.09 -6.96 -3.21
N LEU A 81 -0.37 -6.85 -4.46
CA LEU A 81 -1.20 -7.89 -5.10
C LEU A 81 -0.41 -9.18 -5.33
N GLU A 82 0.81 -9.08 -5.85
CA GLU A 82 1.67 -10.24 -6.12
C GLU A 82 1.94 -11.05 -4.85
N GLY A 83 2.32 -10.38 -3.75
CA GLY A 83 2.54 -11.05 -2.47
C GLY A 83 1.26 -11.69 -1.92
N PHE A 84 0.13 -10.97 -2.02
CA PHE A 84 -1.17 -11.51 -1.57
C PHE A 84 -1.56 -12.77 -2.34
N GLN A 85 -1.41 -12.76 -3.66
CA GLN A 85 -1.71 -13.90 -4.52
C GLN A 85 -0.79 -15.09 -4.21
N GLU A 86 0.52 -14.87 -4.09
CA GLU A 86 1.48 -15.94 -3.79
C GLU A 86 1.16 -16.63 -2.46
N SER A 87 0.84 -15.87 -1.40
CA SER A 87 0.49 -16.45 -0.10
C SER A 87 -0.75 -17.35 -0.18
N LEU A 88 -1.80 -16.91 -0.88
CA LEU A 88 -3.01 -17.72 -1.05
C LEU A 88 -2.71 -19.01 -1.82
N GLU A 89 -1.98 -18.92 -2.93
CA GLU A 89 -1.62 -20.08 -3.76
C GLU A 89 -0.83 -21.13 -2.96
N ARG A 90 0.12 -20.69 -2.12
CA ARG A 90 0.90 -21.57 -1.24
C ARG A 90 0.04 -22.34 -0.24
N LYS A 91 -1.12 -21.81 0.12
CA LYS A 91 -2.08 -22.43 1.05
C LYS A 91 -3.27 -23.08 0.33
N GLY A 92 -3.20 -23.24 -1.00
CA GLY A 92 -4.24 -23.89 -1.80
C GLY A 92 -5.53 -23.07 -1.91
N ARG A 93 -5.45 -21.75 -1.69
CA ARG A 93 -6.54 -20.79 -1.89
C ARG A 93 -6.28 -19.97 -3.15
N SER A 94 -7.33 -19.34 -3.66
CA SER A 94 -7.26 -18.54 -4.90
C SER A 94 -8.10 -17.29 -4.79
N ILE A 95 -7.74 -16.27 -5.55
CA ILE A 95 -8.56 -15.07 -5.73
C ILE A 95 -9.68 -15.38 -6.73
N ASP A 96 -10.94 -15.16 -6.35
CA ASP A 96 -12.09 -15.36 -7.23
C ASP A 96 -12.13 -14.31 -8.34
N LYS A 97 -11.88 -13.05 -7.98
CA LYS A 97 -11.76 -11.96 -8.96
C LYS A 97 -10.98 -10.76 -8.46
N ILE A 98 -10.17 -10.21 -9.37
CA ILE A 98 -9.45 -8.94 -9.18
C ILE A 98 -10.20 -7.84 -9.93
N TYR A 99 -10.44 -6.71 -9.25
CA TYR A 99 -11.03 -5.51 -9.79
C TYR A 99 -10.02 -4.38 -9.79
N TYR A 100 -9.74 -3.83 -10.97
CA TYR A 100 -8.88 -2.67 -11.15
C TYR A 100 -9.73 -1.40 -11.19
N VAL A 101 -9.40 -0.42 -10.36
CA VAL A 101 -10.08 0.88 -10.28
C VAL A 101 -9.08 2.04 -10.42
N PRO A 102 -9.52 3.25 -10.84
CA PRO A 102 -8.66 4.44 -11.01
C PRO A 102 -8.16 5.07 -9.70
N LEU A 103 -8.15 4.33 -8.59
CA LEU A 103 -7.90 4.85 -7.24
C LEU A 103 -8.93 5.92 -6.82
N ASP A 104 -10.21 5.67 -7.08
CA ASP A 104 -11.31 6.56 -6.72
C ASP A 104 -12.44 5.82 -5.99
N TRP A 105 -13.29 6.57 -5.30
CA TRP A 105 -14.42 6.00 -4.58
C TRP A 105 -15.60 5.64 -5.46
N GLU A 106 -15.87 6.38 -6.53
CA GLU A 106 -17.02 6.18 -7.41
C GLU A 106 -17.01 4.79 -8.05
N SER A 107 -15.91 4.45 -8.72
CA SER A 107 -15.63 3.13 -9.29
C SER A 107 -15.66 2.03 -8.22
N THR A 108 -15.19 2.33 -7.01
CA THR A 108 -15.14 1.37 -5.91
C THR A 108 -16.54 1.09 -5.34
N PHE A 109 -17.42 2.10 -5.26
CA PHE A 109 -18.83 1.91 -4.92
C PHE A 109 -19.52 0.97 -5.92
N GLU A 110 -19.27 1.14 -7.22
CA GLU A 110 -19.83 0.27 -8.26
C GLU A 110 -19.34 -1.18 -8.13
N VAL A 111 -18.03 -1.36 -7.92
CA VAL A 111 -17.43 -2.68 -7.68
C VAL A 111 -18.07 -3.35 -6.46
N ALA A 112 -18.18 -2.64 -5.34
CA ALA A 112 -18.77 -3.17 -4.12
C ALA A 112 -20.24 -3.58 -4.33
N ARG A 113 -21.06 -2.73 -4.96
CA ARG A 113 -22.46 -3.07 -5.28
C ARG A 113 -22.54 -4.30 -6.17
N ARG A 114 -21.65 -4.43 -7.16
CA ARG A 114 -21.61 -5.59 -8.05
C ARG A 114 -21.27 -6.87 -7.29
N ILE A 115 -20.28 -6.84 -6.41
CA ILE A 115 -19.93 -8.00 -5.56
C ILE A 115 -21.11 -8.38 -4.68
N PHE A 116 -21.63 -7.43 -3.90
CA PHE A 116 -22.67 -7.70 -2.90
C PHE A 116 -24.07 -7.96 -3.48
N SER A 117 -24.29 -7.68 -4.77
CA SER A 117 -25.48 -8.13 -5.50
C SER A 117 -25.52 -9.65 -5.68
N ARG A 118 -24.35 -10.32 -5.63
CA ARG A 118 -24.19 -11.77 -5.88
C ARG A 118 -23.69 -12.55 -4.68
N PHE A 119 -22.80 -11.96 -3.89
CA PHE A 119 -22.15 -12.60 -2.75
C PHE A 119 -22.57 -11.92 -1.45
N LYS A 120 -23.18 -12.69 -0.55
CA LYS A 120 -23.57 -12.22 0.79
C LYS A 120 -22.55 -12.58 1.86
N LYS A 121 -21.61 -13.46 1.52
CA LYS A 121 -20.49 -13.86 2.36
C LYS A 121 -19.22 -13.77 1.51
N CYS A 122 -18.29 -12.86 1.81
CA CYS A 122 -17.01 -12.78 1.11
C CYS A 122 -15.92 -12.06 1.92
N ALA A 123 -14.68 -12.20 1.49
CA ALA A 123 -13.54 -11.44 1.97
C ALA A 123 -12.99 -10.57 0.84
N ILE A 124 -12.64 -9.32 1.15
CA ILE A 124 -12.15 -8.35 0.17
C ILE A 124 -10.85 -7.72 0.66
N PHE A 125 -9.76 -7.97 -0.06
CA PHE A 125 -8.51 -7.25 0.13
C PHE A 125 -8.50 -6.00 -0.76
N THR A 126 -8.17 -4.86 -0.17
CA THR A 126 -7.93 -3.62 -0.88
C THR A 126 -6.49 -3.22 -0.69
N THR A 127 -5.79 -2.89 -1.78
CA THR A 127 -4.36 -2.56 -1.72
C THR A 127 -4.07 -1.17 -1.13
N THR A 128 -5.09 -0.48 -0.61
CA THR A 128 -5.01 0.70 0.27
C THR A 128 -6.32 0.83 1.06
N ASP A 129 -6.26 1.38 2.28
CA ASP A 129 -7.42 1.68 3.12
C ASP A 129 -8.41 2.62 2.43
N TYR A 130 -7.92 3.48 1.53
CA TYR A 130 -8.77 4.41 0.79
C TYR A 130 -9.85 3.69 -0.03
N LEU A 131 -9.53 2.52 -0.59
CA LEU A 131 -10.48 1.70 -1.35
C LEU A 131 -11.36 0.81 -0.45
N ALA A 132 -10.99 0.62 0.83
CA ALA A 132 -11.83 -0.11 1.78
C ALA A 132 -13.08 0.68 2.19
N VAL A 133 -12.99 2.01 2.22
CA VAL A 133 -14.07 2.89 2.70
C VAL A 133 -15.39 2.69 1.93
N PRO A 134 -15.41 2.76 0.58
CA PRO A 134 -16.67 2.57 -0.16
C PRO A 134 -17.21 1.14 -0.02
N ILE A 135 -16.33 0.14 0.10
CA ILE A 135 -16.72 -1.27 0.25
C ILE A 135 -17.49 -1.46 1.56
N ILE A 136 -16.97 -0.93 2.66
CA ILE A 136 -17.60 -0.98 3.99
C ILE A 136 -18.95 -0.25 3.96
N GLU A 137 -19.01 0.92 3.32
CA GLU A 137 -20.24 1.70 3.24
C GLU A 137 -21.33 0.99 2.43
N VAL A 138 -21.00 0.37 1.28
CA VAL A 138 -21.98 -0.40 0.51
C VAL A 138 -22.43 -1.64 1.29
N ALA A 139 -21.53 -2.35 1.96
CA ALA A 139 -21.90 -3.50 2.78
C ALA A 139 -22.94 -3.10 3.85
N ARG A 140 -22.69 -2.01 4.58
CA ARG A 140 -23.60 -1.47 5.60
C ARG A 140 -24.95 -1.06 5.02
N THR A 141 -24.97 -0.30 3.93
CA THR A 141 -26.23 0.15 3.29
C THR A 141 -27.04 -1.00 2.69
N MET A 142 -26.39 -2.11 2.33
CA MET A 142 -27.05 -3.34 1.88
C MET A 142 -27.41 -4.30 3.02
N GLY A 143 -27.23 -3.90 4.28
CA GLY A 143 -27.59 -4.67 5.47
C GLY A 143 -26.64 -5.84 5.79
N LEU A 144 -25.43 -5.86 5.20
CA LEU A 144 -24.40 -6.86 5.49
C LEU A 144 -23.59 -6.46 6.73
N LYS A 145 -23.26 -7.43 7.58
CA LYS A 145 -22.41 -7.23 8.76
C LYS A 145 -20.94 -7.30 8.37
N VAL A 146 -20.29 -6.14 8.31
CA VAL A 146 -18.83 -6.07 8.16
C VAL A 146 -18.15 -6.75 9.36
N GLY A 147 -17.11 -7.54 9.10
CA GLY A 147 -16.42 -8.38 10.07
C GLY A 147 -17.00 -9.79 10.22
N THR A 148 -18.21 -10.06 9.71
CA THR A 148 -18.85 -11.40 9.76
C THR A 148 -19.30 -11.89 8.39
N ASP A 149 -20.19 -11.13 7.75
CA ASP A 149 -20.69 -11.42 6.40
C ASP A 149 -19.65 -10.96 5.36
N VAL A 150 -19.04 -9.80 5.58
CA VAL A 150 -18.01 -9.26 4.71
C VAL A 150 -16.75 -8.99 5.52
N ARG A 151 -15.66 -9.68 5.20
CA ARG A 151 -14.33 -9.36 5.75
C ARG A 151 -13.63 -8.36 4.84
N VAL A 152 -13.06 -7.30 5.39
CA VAL A 152 -12.33 -6.29 4.61
C VAL A 152 -10.96 -6.06 5.23
N CYS A 153 -9.92 -6.09 4.40
CA CYS A 153 -8.58 -5.71 4.80
C CYS A 153 -8.02 -4.66 3.85
N GLY A 154 -7.55 -3.56 4.40
CA GLY A 154 -6.85 -2.51 3.67
C GLY A 154 -5.33 -2.64 3.74
N PHE A 155 -4.68 -1.52 3.41
CA PHE A 155 -3.24 -1.32 3.49
C PHE A 155 -3.00 0.15 3.83
N ASP A 156 -1.89 0.46 4.49
CA ASP A 156 -1.38 1.80 4.87
C ASP A 156 -1.56 2.14 6.35
N ASP A 157 -2.67 1.74 6.99
CA ASP A 157 -3.14 2.23 8.29
C ASP A 157 -3.38 3.75 8.33
N LEU A 158 -4.07 4.25 7.29
CA LEU A 158 -4.49 5.65 7.21
C LEU A 158 -5.35 6.02 8.42
N PRO A 159 -5.44 7.31 8.81
CA PRO A 159 -6.31 7.73 9.92
C PRO A 159 -7.76 7.23 9.80
N ILE A 160 -8.27 7.09 8.57
CA ILE A 160 -9.61 6.55 8.33
C ILE A 160 -9.75 5.07 8.71
N ALA A 161 -8.67 4.28 8.62
CA ALA A 161 -8.65 2.88 9.04
C ALA A 161 -8.84 2.75 10.55
N GLN A 162 -8.28 3.66 11.33
CA GLN A 162 -8.50 3.70 12.77
C GLN A 162 -9.94 4.08 13.10
N ILE A 163 -10.48 5.11 12.42
CA ILE A 163 -11.86 5.60 12.66
C ILE A 163 -12.91 4.53 12.31
N LEU A 164 -12.72 3.81 11.21
CA LEU A 164 -13.65 2.79 10.73
C LEU A 164 -13.32 1.38 11.26
N GLU A 165 -12.30 1.27 12.11
CA GLU A 165 -11.82 -0.01 12.66
C GLU A 165 -11.51 -1.04 11.56
N ILE A 166 -10.83 -0.59 10.50
CA ILE A 166 -10.42 -1.38 9.33
C ILE A 166 -9.21 -2.24 9.70
N THR A 167 -9.31 -3.55 9.51
CA THR A 167 -8.15 -4.45 9.49
C THR A 167 -7.22 -4.02 8.34
N THR A 168 -5.93 -3.82 8.58
CA THR A 168 -5.04 -3.23 7.57
C THR A 168 -3.60 -3.69 7.72
N VAL A 169 -2.84 -3.66 6.63
CA VAL A 169 -1.39 -3.78 6.67
C VAL A 169 -0.78 -2.40 6.91
N LYS A 170 -0.31 -2.17 8.12
CA LYS A 170 0.25 -0.90 8.57
C LYS A 170 1.65 -0.69 8.03
N GLN A 171 1.83 0.43 7.35
CA GLN A 171 3.15 0.93 6.98
C GLN A 171 3.79 1.65 8.19
N PRO A 172 5.10 1.48 8.43
CA PRO A 172 5.83 2.20 9.48
C PRO A 172 6.19 3.63 9.04
N ILE A 173 5.17 4.43 8.67
CA ILE A 173 5.35 5.74 8.01
C ILE A 173 6.14 6.74 8.86
N TYR A 174 6.00 6.68 10.19
CA TYR A 174 6.74 7.56 11.10
C TYR A 174 8.22 7.20 11.11
N GLU A 175 8.54 5.90 11.20
CA GLU A 175 9.89 5.38 11.16
C GLU A 175 10.56 5.67 9.81
N MET A 176 9.81 5.58 8.71
CA MET A 176 10.30 5.94 7.37
C MET A 176 10.70 7.41 7.31
N GLY A 177 9.81 8.32 7.72
CA GLY A 177 10.09 9.76 7.73
C GLY A 177 11.26 10.12 8.66
N LYS A 178 11.33 9.50 9.84
CA LYS A 178 12.45 9.67 10.78
C LYS A 178 13.77 9.21 10.15
N LEU A 179 13.81 8.02 9.57
CA LEU A 179 15.01 7.49 8.92
C LEU A 179 15.43 8.38 7.74
N ALA A 180 14.49 8.83 6.91
CA ALA A 180 14.78 9.71 5.79
C ALA A 180 15.39 11.05 6.25
N ALA A 181 14.84 11.67 7.29
CA ALA A 181 15.39 12.90 7.86
C ALA A 181 16.80 12.68 8.45
N GLU A 182 17.02 11.58 9.17
CA GLU A 182 18.35 11.22 9.71
C GLU A 182 19.39 11.01 8.60
N LEU A 183 19.01 10.34 7.51
CA LEU A 183 19.86 10.11 6.35
C LEU A 183 20.20 11.43 5.66
N LEU A 184 19.20 12.29 5.45
CA LEU A 184 19.42 13.60 4.82
C LEU A 184 20.41 14.45 5.63
N ILE A 185 20.21 14.54 6.95
CA ILE A 185 21.12 15.28 7.84
C ILE A 185 22.53 14.70 7.78
N LYS A 186 22.69 13.38 7.72
CA LYS A 186 24.01 12.75 7.59
C LYS A 186 24.66 13.05 6.23
N ARG A 187 23.90 13.06 5.12
CA ARG A 187 24.40 13.47 3.79
C ARG A 187 24.86 14.92 3.78
N ILE A 188 24.03 15.84 4.29
CA ILE A 188 24.34 17.28 4.39
C ILE A 188 25.66 17.52 5.13
N ASN A 189 25.88 16.78 6.23
CA ASN A 189 27.08 16.91 7.04
C ASN A 189 28.29 16.11 6.52
N GLY A 190 28.22 15.50 5.33
CA GLY A 190 29.32 14.69 4.78
C GLY A 190 29.65 13.43 5.59
N LYS A 191 28.69 12.92 6.38
CA LYS A 191 28.86 11.75 7.26
C LYS A 191 28.54 10.41 6.59
N LEU A 192 28.14 10.43 5.32
CA LEU A 192 27.88 9.24 4.50
C LEU A 192 28.78 9.29 3.26
N GLY A 193 29.33 8.15 2.86
CA GLY A 193 30.10 8.03 1.61
C GLY A 193 29.20 8.01 0.38
N ASP A 194 29.79 8.05 -0.81
CA ASP A 194 29.07 8.30 -2.08
C ASP A 194 28.12 7.18 -2.53
N LYS A 195 28.18 6.01 -1.91
CA LYS A 195 27.30 4.89 -2.28
C LYS A 195 25.85 5.17 -1.88
N VAL A 196 24.95 5.05 -2.85
CA VAL A 196 23.51 5.02 -2.67
C VAL A 196 23.10 3.73 -1.95
N LYS A 197 22.13 3.85 -1.03
CA LYS A 197 21.59 2.74 -0.25
C LYS A 197 20.07 2.74 -0.25
N LYS A 198 19.52 1.54 -0.38
CA LYS A 198 18.11 1.23 -0.19
C LYS A 198 17.87 0.69 1.21
N TYR A 199 16.97 1.33 1.95
CA TYR A 199 16.51 0.92 3.28
C TYR A 199 15.09 0.40 3.15
N VAL A 200 14.87 -0.87 3.49
CA VAL A 200 13.56 -1.53 3.38
C VAL A 200 13.02 -1.81 4.77
N LEU A 201 11.86 -1.23 5.09
CA LEU A 201 11.15 -1.44 6.35
C LEU A 201 10.04 -2.47 6.14
N LYS A 202 9.76 -3.24 7.20
CA LYS A 202 8.71 -4.26 7.17
C LYS A 202 7.39 -3.67 7.69
N PRO A 203 6.28 -3.85 6.95
CA PRO A 203 4.96 -3.57 7.49
C PRO A 203 4.51 -4.67 8.46
N GLU A 204 3.43 -4.40 9.19
CA GLU A 204 2.77 -5.34 10.10
C GLU A 204 1.26 -5.36 9.85
N ILE A 205 0.59 -6.47 10.13
CA ILE A 205 -0.87 -6.53 10.04
C ILE A 205 -1.49 -6.07 11.36
N VAL A 206 -2.50 -5.19 11.27
CA VAL A 206 -3.29 -4.71 12.41
C VAL A 206 -4.71 -5.21 12.24
N ILE A 207 -5.09 -6.18 13.06
CA ILE A 207 -6.44 -6.78 13.04
C ILE A 207 -7.40 -5.88 13.81
N ARG A 208 -8.54 -5.55 13.18
CA ARG A 208 -9.62 -4.75 13.77
C ARG A 208 -10.98 -5.41 13.51
N SER A 209 -12.05 -4.61 13.43
CA SER A 209 -13.42 -5.09 13.36
C SER A 209 -13.84 -5.61 11.98
N THR A 210 -13.11 -5.26 10.92
CA THR A 210 -13.44 -5.64 9.53
C THR A 210 -12.75 -6.91 9.05
#